data_AF-A0A9D7RRD3-F1
#
_entry.id   AF-A0A9D7RRD3-F1
#
_cell.length_a   1.000
_cell.length_b   1.000
_cell.length_c   1.000
_cell.angle_alpha   90.00
_cell.angle_beta   90.00
_cell.angle_gamma   90.00
#
_symmetry.space_group_name_H-M   'P 1'
#
loop_
_entity.id
_entity.type
_entity.pdbx_description
1 polymer ?
#
loop_
_entity_poly.entity_id
_entity_poly.type
_entity_poly.pdbx_seq_one_letter_code
_entity_poly.pdbx_strand_id
1 'polypeptide(L)'
;MPQVVTFRFTPSYLGTIKGAELHTLDGAWAVLGGVSGARTQGHVLLAQLTTSGPLSFQFNVQIGLPDGSFQRYVYADPEPGEIVHTTLRQTVAWEPTR
;
A
#
# COMPACT_ATOMS: atom_id res chain seq x y z
N MET A 1 13.94 17.54 6.30
CA MET A 1 12.54 17.32 6.68
C MET A 1 11.89 16.48 5.59
N PRO A 2 11.12 15.42 5.89
CA PRO A 2 10.42 14.68 4.85
C PRO A 2 9.45 15.59 4.10
N GLN A 3 9.44 15.48 2.78
CA GLN A 3 8.47 16.18 1.95
C GLN A 3 7.10 15.53 2.16
N VAL A 4 6.14 16.28 2.69
CA VAL A 4 4.75 15.84 2.73
C VAL A 4 4.13 16.16 1.37
N VAL A 5 3.93 15.14 0.56
CA VAL A 5 3.15 15.27 -0.68
C VAL A 5 1.72 14.85 -0.37
N THR A 6 0.79 15.81 -0.42
CA THR A 6 -0.63 15.48 -0.29
C THR A 6 -1.16 14.99 -1.63
N PHE A 7 -1.50 13.71 -1.70
CA PHE A 7 -2.28 13.20 -2.82
C PHE A 7 -3.73 13.70 -2.70
N ARG A 8 -4.04 14.81 -3.37
CA ARG A 8 -5.40 15.37 -3.39
C ARG A 8 -6.23 14.59 -4.40
N PHE A 9 -6.94 13.58 -3.93
CA PHE A 9 -8.03 12.99 -4.69
C PHE A 9 -9.26 13.90 -4.58
N THR A 10 -9.66 14.50 -5.70
CA THR A 10 -10.94 15.22 -5.79
C THR A 10 -11.93 14.30 -6.51
N PRO A 11 -12.86 13.64 -5.79
CA PRO A 11 -13.80 12.69 -6.39
C PRO A 11 -14.76 13.31 -7.43
N SER A 12 -14.71 14.63 -7.67
CA SER A 12 -15.62 15.35 -8.55
C SER A 12 -17.07 14.95 -8.28
N TYR A 13 -17.76 14.35 -9.25
CA TYR A 13 -19.13 13.84 -9.14
C TYR A 13 -19.34 12.83 -7.99
N LEU A 14 -18.31 12.07 -7.59
CA LEU A 14 -18.41 11.11 -6.47
C LEU A 14 -18.46 11.81 -5.10
N GLY A 15 -18.10 13.09 -5.01
CA GLY A 15 -18.07 13.84 -3.75
C GLY A 15 -19.45 14.19 -3.17
N THR A 16 -20.52 14.01 -3.95
CA THR A 16 -21.91 14.18 -3.50
C THR A 16 -22.54 12.88 -3.00
N ILE A 17 -21.84 11.75 -3.13
CA ILE A 17 -22.33 10.42 -2.72
C ILE A 17 -21.70 10.07 -1.36
N LYS A 18 -22.52 9.76 -0.36
CA LYS A 18 -22.01 9.23 0.92
C LYS A 18 -21.33 7.87 0.67
N GLY A 19 -20.07 7.76 1.07
CA GLY A 19 -19.26 6.56 0.82
C GLY A 19 -18.51 6.59 -0.51
N ALA A 20 -17.61 7.57 -0.69
CA ALA A 20 -16.73 7.62 -1.85
C ALA A 20 -15.70 6.46 -1.77
N GLU A 21 -16.08 5.31 -2.31
CA GLU A 21 -15.21 4.16 -2.51
C GLU A 21 -14.37 4.36 -3.78
N LEU A 22 -13.08 4.02 -3.68
CA LEU A 22 -12.20 3.90 -4.83
C LEU A 22 -11.82 2.43 -4.97
N HIS A 23 -12.53 1.74 -5.85
CA HIS A 23 -12.35 0.32 -6.10
C HIS A 23 -11.67 0.12 -7.46
N THR A 24 -10.57 -0.62 -7.48
CA THR A 24 -9.89 -1.04 -8.70
C THR A 24 -9.80 -2.57 -8.72
N LEU A 25 -10.25 -3.20 -9.78
CA LEU A 25 -10.04 -4.63 -10.02
C LEU A 25 -8.76 -4.79 -10.85
N ASP A 26 -7.83 -5.62 -10.40
CA ASP A 26 -6.52 -5.87 -11.05
C ASP A 26 -5.68 -4.60 -11.32
N GLY A 27 -5.90 -3.55 -10.53
CA GLY A 27 -5.19 -2.28 -10.64
C GLY A 27 -3.85 -2.28 -9.92
N ALA A 28 -2.85 -1.61 -10.50
CA ALA A 28 -1.56 -1.34 -9.85
C ALA A 28 -1.45 0.13 -9.47
N TRP A 29 -0.91 0.39 -8.29
CA TRP A 29 -0.69 1.73 -7.75
C TRP A 29 0.80 1.99 -7.62
N ALA A 30 1.29 3.08 -8.20
CA ALA A 30 2.70 3.40 -8.23
C ALA A 30 2.96 4.88 -7.93
N VAL A 31 4.08 5.16 -7.27
CA VAL A 31 4.61 6.52 -7.15
C VAL A 31 5.64 6.73 -8.25
N LEU A 32 5.22 7.43 -9.31
CA LEU A 32 6.07 7.74 -10.45
C LEU A 32 7.11 8.81 -10.05
N GLY A 33 8.38 8.57 -10.37
CA GLY A 33 9.50 9.44 -10.00
C GLY A 33 10.20 9.07 -8.68
N GLY A 34 9.71 8.06 -7.97
CA GLY A 34 10.30 7.56 -6.72
C GLY A 34 9.96 8.41 -5.49
N VAL A 35 10.27 7.88 -4.32
CA VAL A 35 10.11 8.58 -3.04
C VAL A 35 11.43 8.60 -2.28
N SER A 36 11.79 9.74 -1.71
CA SER A 36 12.89 9.84 -0.76
C SER A 36 12.35 9.72 0.65
N GLY A 37 12.80 8.70 1.38
CA GLY A 37 12.41 8.48 2.77
C GLY A 37 12.86 9.63 3.69
N ALA A 38 12.13 9.82 4.80
CA ALA A 38 12.50 10.78 5.84
C ALA A 38 13.85 10.45 6.52
N ARG A 39 14.27 9.19 6.45
CA ARG A 39 15.46 8.62 7.07
C ARG A 39 16.25 7.85 6.01
N THR A 40 17.53 7.58 6.31
CA THR A 40 18.44 6.79 5.45
C THR A 40 17.95 5.36 5.23
N GLN A 41 17.17 4.83 6.16
CA GLN A 41 16.48 3.57 5.99
C GLN A 41 15.20 3.85 5.18
N GLY A 42 15.21 3.45 3.91
CA GLY A 42 14.14 3.66 2.93
C GLY A 42 12.87 2.86 3.23
N HIS A 43 12.24 3.16 4.36
CA HIS A 43 10.99 2.54 4.76
C HIS A 43 9.81 3.15 4.00
N VAL A 44 8.90 2.28 3.56
CA VAL A 44 7.58 2.65 3.05
C VAL A 44 6.55 2.27 4.11
N LEU A 45 5.75 3.25 4.54
CA LEU A 45 4.61 3.00 5.43
C LEU A 45 3.33 2.96 4.60
N LEU A 46 2.64 1.83 4.64
CA LEU A 46 1.32 1.67 4.06
C LEU A 46 0.33 1.54 5.22
N ALA A 47 -0.61 2.47 5.33
CA ALA A 47 -1.58 2.51 6.43
C ALA A 47 -3.00 2.33 5.90
N GLN A 48 -3.72 1.39 6.51
CA GLN A 48 -5.17 1.29 6.40
C GLN A 48 -5.77 1.85 7.69
N LEU A 49 -6.78 2.71 7.56
CA LEU A 49 -7.51 3.31 8.67
C LEU A 49 -8.96 2.86 8.56
N THR A 50 -9.47 2.22 9.61
CA THR A 50 -10.89 1.86 9.70
C THR A 50 -11.48 2.38 11.02
N THR A 51 -12.75 2.78 10.99
CA THR A 51 -13.52 3.16 12.18
C THR A 51 -14.38 2.02 12.71
N SER A 52 -14.45 0.90 11.98
CA SER A 52 -15.18 -0.31 12.39
C SER A 52 -14.62 -1.55 11.69
N GLY A 53 -14.74 -2.71 12.35
CA GLY A 53 -14.32 -3.99 11.78
C GLY A 53 -12.80 -4.20 11.74
N PRO A 54 -12.36 -5.40 11.32
CA PRO A 54 -10.96 -5.76 11.27
C PRO A 54 -10.21 -5.01 10.15
N LEU A 55 -8.94 -4.73 10.38
CA LEU A 55 -8.01 -4.26 9.35
C LEU A 55 -7.47 -5.50 8.64
N SER A 56 -7.58 -5.56 7.30
CA SER A 56 -7.08 -6.71 6.52
C SER A 56 -6.41 -6.23 5.24
N PHE A 57 -5.21 -6.74 4.97
CA PHE A 57 -4.47 -6.43 3.76
C PHE A 57 -3.76 -7.65 3.18
N GLN A 58 -3.56 -7.61 1.87
CA GLN A 58 -2.72 -8.53 1.09
C GLN A 58 -2.02 -7.71 -0.01
N PHE A 59 -0.69 -7.80 -0.08
CA PHE A 59 0.11 -6.99 -1.00
C PHE A 59 1.08 -7.84 -1.82
N ASN A 60 1.22 -7.44 -3.09
CA ASN A 60 2.37 -7.78 -3.91
C ASN A 60 3.19 -6.50 -4.12
N VAL A 61 4.51 -6.57 -3.95
CA VAL A 61 5.40 -5.41 -3.99
C VAL A 61 6.55 -5.66 -4.96
N GLN A 62 6.79 -4.72 -5.85
CA GLN A 62 8.00 -4.68 -6.68
C GLN A 62 8.88 -3.52 -6.24
N ILE A 63 10.12 -3.82 -5.87
CA ILE A 63 11.12 -2.82 -5.44
C ILE A 63 12.19 -2.72 -6.52
N GLY A 64 12.39 -1.51 -7.05
CA GLY A 64 13.51 -1.21 -7.95
C GLY A 64 14.82 -1.11 -7.17
N LEU A 65 15.85 -1.80 -7.67
CA LEU A 65 17.18 -1.82 -7.10
C LEU A 65 18.10 -0.80 -7.81
N PRO A 66 19.20 -0.34 -7.17
CA PRO A 66 20.10 0.65 -7.76
C PRO A 66 20.75 0.23 -9.09
N ASP A 67 20.86 -1.07 -9.35
CA ASP A 67 21.40 -1.63 -10.58
C ASP A 67 20.38 -1.66 -11.74
N GLY A 68 19.17 -1.16 -11.51
CA GLY A 68 18.07 -1.16 -12.48
C GLY A 68 17.27 -2.46 -12.54
N SER A 69 17.62 -3.45 -11.71
CA SER A 69 16.83 -4.68 -11.55
C SER A 69 15.67 -4.48 -10.58
N PHE A 70 14.85 -5.52 -10.40
CA PHE A 70 13.71 -5.50 -9.50
C PHE A 70 13.68 -6.74 -8.62
N GLN A 71 13.30 -6.55 -7.35
CA GLN A 71 12.91 -7.64 -6.47
C GLN A 71 11.39 -7.64 -6.32
N ARG A 72 10.77 -8.81 -6.53
CA ARG A 72 9.33 -9.02 -6.37
C ARG A 72 9.06 -9.81 -5.11
N TYR A 73 8.11 -9.32 -4.32
CA TYR A 73 7.57 -10.00 -3.17
C TYR A 73 6.06 -10.17 -3.34
N VAL A 74 5.56 -11.37 -3.03
CA VAL A 74 4.15 -11.69 -3.13
C VAL A 74 3.58 -12.18 -1.80
N TYR A 75 2.27 -12.01 -1.60
CA TYR A 75 1.59 -12.53 -0.42
C TYR A 75 1.28 -14.04 -0.52
N ALA A 76 1.14 -14.57 -1.74
CA ALA A 76 0.85 -15.97 -2.06
C ALA A 76 1.22 -16.30 -3.52
N ASP A 77 1.21 -17.59 -3.87
CA ASP A 77 1.27 -18.13 -5.24
C ASP A 77 2.39 -17.54 -6.13
N PRO A 78 3.67 -17.72 -5.76
CA PRO A 78 4.79 -17.07 -6.45
C PRO A 78 5.04 -17.65 -7.85
N GLU A 79 5.38 -16.77 -8.78
CA GLU A 79 6.00 -17.13 -10.07
C GLU A 79 7.53 -17.23 -9.96
N PRO A 80 8.23 -17.81 -10.97
CA PRO A 80 9.68 -17.86 -10.97
C PRO A 80 10.33 -16.47 -10.79
N GLY A 81 11.16 -16.33 -9.75
CA GLY A 81 11.84 -15.07 -9.41
C GLY A 81 11.11 -14.21 -8.39
N GLU A 82 9.96 -14.65 -7.87
CA GLU A 82 9.22 -13.98 -6.80
C GLU A 82 9.50 -14.61 -5.43
N ILE A 83 9.40 -13.79 -4.37
CA ILE A 83 9.62 -14.23 -2.99
C ILE A 83 8.33 -14.05 -2.19
N VAL A 84 7.82 -15.13 -1.59
CA VAL A 84 6.69 -15.01 -0.64
C VAL A 84 7.19 -14.36 0.66
N HIS A 85 6.52 -13.30 1.11
CA HIS A 85 6.84 -12.65 2.38
C HIS A 85 5.62 -12.59 3.30
N THR A 86 5.70 -13.23 4.47
CA THR A 86 4.55 -13.43 5.36
C THR A 86 3.98 -12.14 5.93
N THR A 87 4.77 -11.08 6.06
CA THR A 87 4.29 -9.77 6.53
C THR A 87 3.48 -9.01 5.49
N LEU A 88 3.38 -9.51 4.25
CA LEU A 88 2.58 -8.89 3.19
C LEU A 88 1.10 -9.32 3.23
N ARG A 89 0.70 -10.07 4.26
CA ARG A 89 -0.69 -10.37 4.55
C ARG A 89 -0.95 -10.35 6.05
N GLN A 90 -1.99 -9.65 6.47
CA GLN A 90 -2.41 -9.68 7.86
C GLN A 90 -3.88 -9.30 7.97
N THR A 91 -4.59 -9.98 8.88
CA THR A 91 -5.86 -9.52 9.42
C THR A 91 -5.65 -9.21 10.90
N VAL A 92 -5.90 -7.98 11.29
CA VAL A 92 -5.89 -7.52 12.68
C VAL A 92 -7.33 -7.31 13.09
N ALA A 93 -7.83 -8.15 14.00
CA ALA A 93 -9.11 -7.91 14.63
C ALA A 93 -9.04 -6.60 15.43
N TRP A 94 -9.99 -5.71 15.20
CA TRP A 94 -10.16 -4.56 16.08
C TRP A 94 -10.97 -5.01 17.29
N GLU A 95 -10.32 -5.07 18.45
CA GLU A 95 -11.01 -5.17 19.73
C GLU A 95 -11.18 -3.74 20.29
N PRO A 96 -12.41 -3.27 20.54
CA PRO A 96 -12.61 -2.04 21.29
C PRO A 96 -12.01 -2.24 22.69
N THR A 97 -10.90 -1.56 23.00
CA THR A 97 -10.45 -1.41 24.38
C THR A 97 -11.58 -0.74 25.15
N ARG A 98 -12.17 -1.50 26.08
CA ARG A 98 -13.22 -1.06 27.01
C ARG A 98 -12.68 -0.03 28.00
#